data_AF-A0A9N9D096-F1
#
_entry.id   AF-A0A9N9D096-F1
#
_cell.length_a   1.000
_cell.length_b   1.000
_cell.length_c   1.000
_cell.angle_alpha   90.00
_cell.angle_beta   90.00
_cell.angle_gamma   90.00
#
_symmetry.space_group_name_H-M   'P 1'
#
loop_
_entity.id
_entity.type
_entity.pdbx_description
1 polymer ?
#
loop_
_entity_poly.entity_id
_entity_poly.type
_entity_poly.pdbx_seq_one_letter_code
_entity_poly.pdbx_strand_id
1 'polypeptide(L)'
;RAQQREVRFREKAIKLEEDPDKFVTITEKDKLDSIAFRDRMQTDARMCGYAKEAEENPSKYMDMTVRERLISEEIICRSLEKNGITSSWLDTNEK
;
A
#
# COMPACT_ATOMS: atom_id res chain seq x y z
N ARG A 1 14.34 -6.57 6.16
CA ARG A 1 13.47 -5.57 5.49
C ARG A 1 12.76 -6.11 4.27
N ALA A 2 13.40 -6.26 3.11
CA ALA A 2 12.71 -6.74 1.89
C ALA A 2 11.98 -8.10 2.09
N GLN A 3 12.64 -9.07 2.73
CA GLN A 3 12.03 -10.36 3.05
C GLN A 3 10.81 -10.27 3.98
N GLN A 4 10.82 -9.37 4.98
CA GLN A 4 9.69 -9.17 5.88
C GLN A 4 8.50 -8.48 5.18
N ARG A 5 8.78 -7.54 4.26
CA ARG A 5 7.75 -6.87 3.46
C ARG A 5 7.08 -7.86 2.51
N GLU A 6 7.85 -8.73 1.86
CA GLU A 6 7.30 -9.76 0.98
C GLU A 6 6.41 -10.75 1.76
N VAL A 7 6.86 -11.22 2.94
CA VAL A 7 6.04 -12.08 3.81
C VAL A 7 4.72 -11.40 4.16
N ARG A 8 4.74 -10.12 4.52
CA ARG A 8 3.52 -9.35 4.82
C ARG A 8 2.56 -9.28 3.63
N PHE A 9 3.08 -9.10 2.42
CA PHE A 9 2.27 -9.10 1.20
C PHE A 9 1.64 -10.47 0.94
N ARG A 10 2.40 -11.55 1.09
CA ARG A 10 1.91 -12.93 0.94
C ARG A 10 0.81 -13.23 1.96
N GLU A 11 1.00 -12.87 3.22
CA GLU A 11 -0.03 -13.02 4.27
C GLU A 11 -1.30 -12.20 3.97
N LYS A 12 -1.15 -10.98 3.44
CA LYS A 12 -2.28 -10.15 3.00
C LYS A 12 -3.03 -10.79 1.83
N ALA A 13 -2.31 -11.33 0.85
CA ALA A 13 -2.91 -12.02 -0.30
C ALA A 13 -3.74 -13.23 0.15
N ILE A 14 -3.19 -14.06 1.06
CA ILE A 14 -3.89 -15.22 1.63
C ILE A 14 -5.19 -14.79 2.33
N LYS A 15 -5.17 -13.70 3.12
CA LYS A 15 -6.37 -13.16 3.78
C LYS A 15 -7.43 -12.65 2.82
N LEU A 16 -7.02 -12.27 1.61
CA LEU A 16 -7.90 -11.78 0.55
C LEU A 16 -8.31 -12.89 -0.44
N GLU A 17 -7.88 -14.14 -0.19
CA GLU A 17 -8.06 -15.28 -1.10
C GLU A 17 -7.48 -15.04 -2.51
N GLU A 18 -6.47 -14.16 -2.59
CA GLU A 18 -5.74 -13.87 -3.83
C GLU A 18 -4.47 -14.71 -3.95
N ASP A 19 -4.01 -14.91 -5.19
CA ASP A 19 -2.76 -15.61 -5.50
C ASP A 19 -1.56 -14.83 -4.94
N PRO A 20 -0.82 -15.37 -3.96
CA PRO A 20 0.24 -14.63 -3.29
C PRO A 20 1.43 -14.33 -4.21
N ASP A 21 1.73 -15.19 -5.17
CA ASP A 21 2.84 -14.97 -6.11
C ASP A 21 2.49 -13.86 -7.11
N LYS A 22 1.25 -13.79 -7.59
CA LYS A 22 0.77 -12.66 -8.41
C LYS A 22 0.66 -11.37 -7.60
N PHE A 23 0.27 -11.46 -6.33
CA PHE A 23 0.07 -10.31 -5.46
C PHE A 23 1.38 -9.60 -5.14
N VAL A 24 2.45 -10.35 -4.87
CA VAL A 24 3.78 -9.80 -4.55
C VAL A 24 4.56 -9.33 -5.78
N THR A 25 4.15 -9.77 -6.97
CA THR A 25 4.81 -9.40 -8.22
C THR A 25 4.46 -7.96 -8.60
N ILE A 26 5.45 -7.06 -8.49
CA ILE A 26 5.36 -5.69 -9.00
C ILE A 26 5.65 -5.73 -10.50
N THR A 27 4.65 -5.37 -11.29
CA THR A 27 4.75 -5.30 -12.75
C THR A 27 5.26 -3.93 -13.22
N GLU A 28 5.69 -3.82 -14.49
CA GLU A 28 6.02 -2.51 -15.08
C GLU A 28 4.81 -1.56 -15.11
N LYS A 29 3.60 -2.11 -15.27
CA LYS A 29 2.37 -1.32 -15.17
C LYS A 29 2.21 -0.71 -13.79
N ASP A 30 2.42 -1.50 -12.74
CA ASP A 30 2.37 -0.99 -11.36
C ASP A 30 3.37 0.16 -11.12
N LYS A 31 4.55 0.11 -11.76
CA LYS A 31 5.54 1.21 -11.71
C LYS A 31 5.09 2.46 -12.45
N LEU A 32 4.46 2.32 -13.61
CA LEU A 32 3.91 3.45 -14.36
C LEU A 32 2.74 4.09 -13.60
N ASP A 33 1.86 3.26 -13.05
CA ASP A 33 0.69 3.69 -12.28
C ASP A 33 1.11 4.28 -10.91
N SER A 34 2.32 4.01 -10.43
CA SER A 34 2.83 4.54 -9.15
C SER A 34 2.81 6.06 -9.03
N ILE A 35 2.95 6.77 -10.16
CA ILE A 35 2.85 8.23 -10.20
C ILE A 35 1.41 8.65 -9.86
N ALA A 36 0.42 8.00 -10.47
CA ALA A 36 -1.00 8.26 -10.23
C ALA A 36 -1.46 7.76 -8.85
N PHE A 37 -0.85 6.69 -8.33
CA PHE A 37 -1.20 6.15 -7.03
C PHE A 37 -0.93 7.12 -5.87
N ARG A 38 0.05 8.02 -5.99
CA ARG A 38 0.31 9.01 -4.94
C ARG A 38 -0.89 9.95 -4.73
N ASP A 39 -1.50 10.41 -5.81
CA ASP A 39 -2.66 11.31 -5.77
C ASP A 39 -3.90 10.58 -5.26
N ARG A 40 -4.08 9.30 -5.66
CA ARG A 40 -5.15 8.44 -5.16
C ARG A 40 -5.00 8.12 -3.68
N MET A 41 -3.78 7.79 -3.21
CA MET A 41 -3.51 7.60 -1.79
C MET A 41 -3.82 8.85 -0.96
N GLN A 42 -3.50 10.04 -1.47
CA GLN A 42 -3.83 11.28 -0.80
C GLN A 42 -5.35 11.48 -0.72
N THR A 43 -6.06 11.14 -1.78
CA THR A 43 -7.53 11.17 -1.83
C THR A 43 -8.12 10.19 -0.82
N ASP A 44 -7.69 8.92 -0.82
CA ASP A 44 -8.10 7.90 0.14
C ASP A 44 -7.84 8.34 1.58
N ALA A 45 -6.70 8.99 1.86
CA ALA A 45 -6.38 9.49 3.19
C ALA A 45 -7.35 10.60 3.64
N ARG A 46 -7.72 11.52 2.74
CA ARG A 46 -8.73 12.56 3.00
C ARG A 46 -10.11 11.96 3.22
N MET A 47 -10.54 11.05 2.35
CA MET A 47 -11.83 10.38 2.46
C MET A 47 -11.93 9.54 3.73
N CYS A 48 -10.84 8.93 4.17
CA CYS A 48 -10.78 8.23 5.45
C CYS A 48 -10.95 9.17 6.64
N GLY A 49 -10.37 10.37 6.59
CA GLY A 49 -10.62 11.42 7.59
C GLY A 49 -12.10 11.83 7.63
N TYR A 50 -12.67 12.12 6.47
CA TYR A 50 -14.09 12.46 6.34
C TYR A 50 -15.02 11.35 6.86
N ALA A 51 -14.78 10.10 6.48
CA ALA A 51 -15.58 8.96 6.92
C ALA A 51 -15.50 8.76 8.44
N LYS A 52 -14.32 8.96 9.04
CA LYS A 52 -14.16 8.92 10.50
C LYS A 52 -14.97 10.01 11.21
N GLU A 53 -14.96 11.23 10.67
CA GLU A 53 -15.77 12.33 11.20
C GLU A 53 -17.27 12.07 11.08
N ALA A 54 -17.68 11.37 10.02
CA ALA A 54 -19.07 10.97 9.78
C ALA A 54 -19.49 9.67 10.49
N GLU A 55 -18.62 9.04 11.29
CA GLU A 55 -18.81 7.69 11.87
C GLU A 55 -19.15 6.61 10.84
N GLU A 56 -18.72 6.81 9.60
CA GLU A 56 -18.93 5.89 8.50
C GLU A 56 -17.71 5.01 8.27
N ASN A 57 -17.92 3.87 7.59
CA ASN A 57 -16.82 2.98 7.25
C ASN A 57 -15.94 3.60 6.13
N PRO A 58 -14.66 3.92 6.41
CA PRO A 58 -13.74 4.50 5.42
C PRO A 58 -13.55 3.65 4.18
N SER A 59 -13.68 2.32 4.30
CA SER A 59 -13.48 1.40 3.18
C SER A 59 -14.50 1.59 2.06
N LYS A 60 -15.64 2.22 2.34
CA LYS A 60 -16.67 2.54 1.32
C LYS A 60 -16.23 3.65 0.37
N TYR A 61 -15.26 4.47 0.78
CA TYR A 61 -14.80 5.65 0.06
C TYR A 61 -13.38 5.51 -0.48
N MET A 62 -12.73 4.37 -0.25
CA MET A 62 -11.41 4.09 -0.82
C MET A 62 -11.57 3.77 -2.31
N ASP A 63 -10.87 4.52 -3.14
CA ASP A 63 -10.82 4.31 -4.59
C ASP A 63 -9.81 3.21 -4.94
N MET A 64 -8.78 3.02 -4.11
CA MET A 64 -7.76 2.02 -4.36
C MET A 64 -8.07 0.68 -3.72
N THR A 65 -7.72 -0.39 -4.43
CA THR A 65 -7.68 -1.74 -3.88
C THR A 65 -6.58 -1.90 -2.83
N VAL A 66 -6.72 -2.91 -1.97
CA VAL A 66 -5.69 -3.23 -0.96
C VAL A 66 -4.34 -3.55 -1.62
N ARG A 67 -4.34 -4.20 -2.80
CA ARG A 67 -3.13 -4.51 -3.58
C ARG A 67 -2.46 -3.23 -4.09
N GLU A 68 -3.20 -2.36 -4.74
CA GLU A 68 -2.67 -1.09 -5.29
C GLU A 68 -2.05 -0.25 -4.18
N ARG A 69 -2.70 -0.17 -3.02
CA ARG A 69 -2.16 0.57 -1.87
C ARG A 69 -0.84 0.00 -1.38
N LEU A 70 -0.78 -1.31 -1.17
CA LEU A 70 0.43 -1.97 -0.72
C LEU A 70 1.58 -1.80 -1.73
N ILE A 71 1.32 -2.04 -3.01
CA ILE A 71 2.34 -1.88 -4.07
C ILE A 71 2.84 -0.43 -4.15
N SER A 72 1.95 0.55 -4.03
CA SER A 72 2.32 1.97 -4.03
C SER A 72 3.23 2.32 -2.86
N GLU A 73 2.90 1.86 -1.66
CA GLU A 73 3.73 2.03 -0.46
C GLU A 73 5.12 1.40 -0.64
N GLU A 74 5.19 0.21 -1.25
CA GLU A 74 6.46 -0.48 -1.49
C GLU A 74 7.30 0.20 -2.58
N ILE A 75 6.69 0.74 -3.63
CA ILE A 75 7.41 1.53 -4.66
C ILE A 75 8.00 2.80 -4.03
N ILE A 76 7.21 3.51 -3.22
CA ILE A 76 7.67 4.69 -2.49
C ILE A 76 8.82 4.31 -1.56
N CYS A 77 8.71 3.22 -0.80
CA CYS A 77 9.80 2.72 0.04
C CYS A 77 11.09 2.50 -0.74
N ARG A 78 11.03 1.74 -1.83
CA ARG A 78 12.22 1.44 -2.64
C ARG A 78 12.83 2.71 -3.22
N SER A 79 12.00 3.69 -3.60
CA SER A 79 12.49 4.98 -4.07
C SER A 79 13.21 5.79 -2.98
N LEU A 80 12.69 5.80 -1.75
CA LEU A 80 13.30 6.48 -0.60
C LEU A 80 14.61 5.80 -0.18
N GLU A 81 14.61 4.47 -0.14
CA GLU A 81 15.80 3.66 0.18
C GLU A 81 16.90 3.87 -0.88
N LYS A 82 16.55 3.97 -2.16
CA LYS A 82 17.49 4.33 -3.23
C LYS A 82 18.10 5.73 -3.03
N ASN A 83 17.34 6.66 -2.45
CA ASN A 83 17.80 8.00 -2.12
C ASN A 83 18.57 8.06 -0.78
N GLY A 84 18.86 6.91 -0.16
CA GLY A 84 19.56 6.84 1.13
C GLY A 84 18.71 7.23 2.33
N ILE A 85 17.40 7.44 2.14
CA ILE A 85 16.46 7.78 3.21
C ILE A 85 15.90 6.48 3.78
N THR A 86 16.33 6.12 4.98
CA THR A 86 15.76 4.99 5.71
C THR A 86 14.43 5.38 6.34
N SER A 87 13.30 4.95 5.76
CA SER A 87 11.98 5.09 6.38
C SER A 87 11.82 4.06 7.50
N SER A 88 11.82 4.48 8.77
CA SER A 88 11.53 3.61 9.94
C SER A 88 10.03 3.33 10.11
N TRP A 89 9.17 4.19 9.57
CA TRP A 89 7.72 4.20 9.73
C TRP A 89 6.97 3.00 9.11
N LEU A 90 7.63 2.20 8.26
CA LEU A 90 7.03 1.01 7.61
C LEU A 90 7.47 -0.33 8.21
N ASP A 91 8.34 -0.31 9.23
CA ASP A 91 8.70 -1.51 10.01
C ASP A 91 7.85 -1.64 11.30
N THR A 92 7.09 -0.61 11.66
CA THR A 92 6.21 -0.62 12.85
C THR A 92 4.89 -1.32 12.53
N ASN A 93 4.82 -2.58 12.95
CA ASN A 93 3.58 -3.29 13.23
C ASN A 93 2.95 -2.71 14.50
N GLU A 94 2.35 -1.52 14.45
CA GLU A 94 1.44 -1.14 15.54
C GLU A 94 0.23 -2.08 15.48
N LYS A 95 0.11 -2.87 16.55
CA LYS A 95 -0.90 -3.90 16.80
C LYS A 95 -2.29 -3.33 16.97
#